data_AF-A0A367ILK0-F1
#
_entry.id   AF-A0A367ILK0-F1
#
_cell.length_a   1.000
_cell.length_b   1.000
_cell.length_c   1.000
_cell.angle_alpha   90.00
_cell.angle_beta   90.00
_cell.angle_gamma   90.00
#
_symmetry.space_group_name_H-M   'P 1'
#
loop_
_entity.id
_entity.type
_entity.pdbx_description
1 polymer ?
#
loop_
_entity_poly.entity_id
_entity_poly.type
_entity_poly.pdbx_seq_one_letter_code
_entity_poly.pdbx_strand_id
1 'polypeptide(L)'
;LDASPRSLETGQRLSNFGPIGPMTTTHAVNIPQGPPSTPPPFIRERKQSTGSSAGSALARAMSMASIRLFGTSMPSPPKDLIGSPRGFMSTYNGNAVHGTVQFIEGVACMAHAVSKFGDQKFEASRSEDLAYSEECVMLYVKSLALLESGLDVAQNYWQKHFDQLDEKKDMARLNDAVQWMREKFNECLDRAETIQCDKQCLENNCVEKLLYDRALEMSRQAAVNELVGENITHCEQDYQTAIWMLEAILHVRPKDDVTIEDEDKRIITKFIDSIRNRITVLRRKMEASER
;
A
#
# COMPACT_ATOMS: atom_id res chain seq x y z
N LEU A 1 -52.82 27.06 8.95
CA LEU A 1 -51.48 27.16 9.57
C LEU A 1 -50.55 27.51 8.43
N ASP A 2 -50.30 28.80 8.30
CA ASP A 2 -49.99 29.49 7.06
C ASP A 2 -48.60 30.16 7.16
N ALA A 3 -47.88 30.10 6.04
CA ALA A 3 -46.82 30.96 5.52
C ALA A 3 -45.87 31.77 6.45
N SER A 4 -44.56 31.56 6.26
CA SER A 4 -43.53 32.65 6.18
C SER A 4 -43.93 33.65 5.07
N PRO A 5 -43.54 34.96 5.03
CA PRO A 5 -42.13 35.44 5.11
C PRO A 5 -41.86 36.95 5.47
N ARG A 6 -40.55 37.31 5.53
CA ARG A 6 -39.83 38.55 5.11
C ARG A 6 -40.13 39.98 5.66
N SER A 7 -38.99 40.72 5.82
CA SER A 7 -38.69 42.17 5.61
C SER A 7 -38.35 42.96 6.89
N LEU A 8 -37.11 43.43 7.13
CA LEU A 8 -36.37 44.63 6.64
C LEU A 8 -36.87 46.00 7.15
N GLU A 9 -35.97 46.73 7.83
CA GLU A 9 -35.71 48.20 7.85
C GLU A 9 -35.40 48.74 9.28
N THR A 10 -34.23 49.33 9.60
CA THR A 10 -33.59 50.65 9.29
C THR A 10 -33.79 51.70 10.42
N GLY A 11 -32.69 52.33 10.89
CA GLY A 11 -32.70 53.62 11.64
C GLY A 11 -31.78 53.65 12.89
N GLN A 12 -30.55 54.19 12.81
CA GLN A 12 -30.12 55.56 13.24
C GLN A 12 -30.06 55.78 14.78
N ARG A 13 -29.12 56.49 15.43
CA ARG A 13 -27.80 57.14 15.17
C ARG A 13 -27.33 57.76 16.54
N LEU A 14 -26.11 58.30 16.58
CA LEU A 14 -25.46 59.23 17.57
C LEU A 14 -24.57 58.54 18.63
N SER A 15 -23.23 58.64 18.65
CA SER A 15 -22.20 59.70 18.51
C SER A 15 -21.76 60.33 19.85
N ASN A 16 -20.46 60.20 20.17
CA ASN A 16 -19.55 61.20 20.78
C ASN A 16 -18.24 60.51 21.22
N PHE A 17 -17.04 61.11 21.32
CA PHE A 17 -16.32 62.20 20.64
C PHE A 17 -14.92 62.21 21.31
N GLY A 18 -13.85 61.93 20.53
CA GLY A 18 -12.39 62.23 20.69
C GLY A 18 -11.67 62.38 22.07
N PRO A 19 -10.47 62.98 22.12
CA PRO A 19 -9.45 63.13 21.05
C PRO A 19 -7.93 63.00 21.48
N ILE A 20 -7.04 62.85 20.47
CA ILE A 20 -5.69 63.47 20.22
C ILE A 20 -4.54 63.19 21.24
N GLY A 21 -3.40 62.54 20.91
CA GLY A 21 -2.25 62.96 20.05
C GLY A 21 -1.04 63.47 20.92
N PRO A 22 0.21 63.72 20.44
CA PRO A 22 0.98 63.28 19.26
C PRO A 22 2.45 62.83 19.57
N MET A 23 3.24 62.64 18.51
CA MET A 23 4.66 62.20 18.43
C MET A 23 5.71 63.31 18.62
N THR A 24 6.97 62.96 18.98
CA THR A 24 8.22 63.64 18.55
C THR A 24 9.51 62.79 18.72
N THR A 25 10.13 62.48 17.57
CA THR A 25 11.54 62.59 17.10
C THR A 25 12.82 62.67 17.99
N THR A 26 13.86 61.99 17.47
CA THR A 26 15.34 62.30 17.35
C THR A 26 16.29 62.30 18.56
N HIS A 27 17.37 61.50 18.52
CA HIS A 27 18.73 61.90 18.07
C HIS A 27 19.77 60.75 18.20
N ALA A 28 20.75 60.75 17.29
CA ALA A 28 21.85 59.79 17.16
C ALA A 28 23.12 60.19 17.93
N VAL A 29 23.94 59.20 18.30
CA VAL A 29 25.39 59.36 18.61
C VAL A 29 26.16 58.20 17.97
N ASN A 30 27.28 58.53 17.34
CA ASN A 30 28.20 57.69 16.56
C ASN A 30 29.52 57.46 17.35
N ILE A 31 30.45 56.64 16.79
CA ILE A 31 31.91 56.42 17.08
C ILE A 31 32.22 54.99 17.61
N PRO A 32 33.30 54.26 17.16
CA PRO A 32 33.83 54.00 15.82
C PRO A 32 34.23 52.49 15.60
N GLN A 33 34.91 52.22 14.48
CA GLN A 33 35.19 50.94 13.81
C GLN A 33 36.17 49.97 14.49
N GLY A 34 35.92 48.67 14.31
CA GLY A 34 36.90 47.57 14.35
C GLY A 34 36.72 46.65 13.12
N PRO A 35 37.77 46.00 12.59
CA PRO A 35 37.75 45.28 11.31
C PRO A 35 37.04 43.90 11.39
N PRO A 36 36.62 43.33 10.25
CA PRO A 36 35.60 42.29 10.19
C PRO A 36 36.18 40.88 10.42
N SER A 37 35.59 40.13 11.35
CA SER A 37 35.70 38.68 11.39
C SER A 37 34.55 38.07 10.57
N THR A 38 34.92 37.35 9.52
CA THR A 38 34.04 36.56 8.66
C THR A 38 33.36 35.44 9.47
N PRO A 39 32.01 35.39 9.55
CA PRO A 39 31.32 34.20 10.03
C PRO A 39 31.21 33.16 8.89
N PRO A 40 31.33 31.85 9.18
CA PRO A 40 31.17 30.79 8.18
C PRO A 40 29.71 30.69 7.70
N PRO A 41 29.47 30.10 6.52
CA PRO A 41 28.19 30.20 5.84
C PRO A 41 27.09 29.41 6.56
N PHE A 42 25.92 30.05 6.63
CA PHE A 42 24.64 29.46 7.01
C PHE A 42 24.39 28.13 6.28
N ILE A 43 24.34 27.04 7.03
CA ILE A 43 23.61 25.84 6.61
C ILE A 43 22.13 26.17 6.74
N ARG A 44 21.50 26.41 5.59
CA ARG A 44 20.05 26.56 5.47
C ARG A 44 19.42 25.21 5.80
N GLU A 45 19.00 25.01 7.05
CA GLU A 45 18.07 23.94 7.39
C GLU A 45 16.77 24.20 6.62
N ARG A 46 16.58 23.44 5.54
CA ARG A 46 15.30 23.32 4.85
C ARG A 46 14.36 22.63 5.83
N LYS A 47 13.58 23.41 6.58
CA LYS A 47 12.35 22.94 7.23
C LYS A 47 11.46 22.33 6.14
N GLN A 48 11.49 21.01 6.03
CA GLN A 48 10.44 20.27 5.34
C GLN A 48 9.23 20.28 6.28
N SER A 49 8.32 21.21 6.02
CA SER A 49 6.94 21.09 6.45
C SER A 49 6.30 19.98 5.62
N THR A 50 6.30 18.76 6.11
CA THR A 50 5.32 17.77 5.67
C THR A 50 4.16 17.84 6.65
N GLY A 51 3.02 18.28 6.11
CA GLY A 51 1.77 18.37 6.84
C GLY A 51 1.39 17.01 7.44
N SER A 52 0.81 17.11 8.64
CA SER A 52 0.25 16.02 9.41
C SER A 52 -0.78 15.21 8.62
N SER A 53 -0.51 13.91 8.43
CA SER A 53 -1.51 12.88 8.72
C SER A 53 -0.88 11.94 9.75
N ALA A 54 -1.64 11.66 10.82
CA ALA A 54 -1.16 10.92 11.97
C ALA A 54 -1.13 9.41 11.68
N GLY A 55 -0.25 8.96 10.79
CA GLY A 55 -0.05 7.53 10.57
C GLY A 55 0.35 6.82 11.88
N SER A 56 -0.13 5.60 12.08
CA SER A 56 0.16 4.74 13.24
C SER A 56 1.65 4.78 13.63
N ALA A 57 1.94 4.85 14.93
CA ALA A 57 3.30 4.89 15.45
C ALA A 57 4.15 3.71 14.95
N LEU A 58 3.53 2.56 14.65
CA LEU A 58 4.17 1.39 14.07
C LEU A 58 4.58 1.62 12.61
N ALA A 59 3.70 2.20 11.79
CA ALA A 59 4.01 2.55 10.39
C ALA A 59 5.15 3.58 10.33
N ARG A 60 5.11 4.59 11.21
CA ARG A 60 6.22 5.54 11.38
C ARG A 60 7.48 4.83 11.87
N ALA A 61 7.40 3.90 12.81
CA ALA A 61 8.56 3.15 13.28
C ALA A 61 9.17 2.29 12.18
N MET A 62 8.38 1.59 11.35
CA MET A 62 8.88 0.78 10.24
C MET A 62 9.43 1.61 9.07
N SER A 63 8.79 2.75 8.77
CA SER A 63 9.21 3.67 7.70
C SER A 63 10.44 4.51 8.13
N MET A 64 10.53 4.91 9.40
CA MET A 64 11.71 5.57 9.95
C MET A 64 12.84 4.56 10.21
N ALA A 65 12.53 3.33 10.63
CA ALA A 65 13.50 2.25 10.74
C ALA A 65 14.09 1.93 9.39
N SER A 66 13.33 1.99 8.28
CA SER A 66 13.91 1.77 6.96
C SER A 66 14.80 2.89 6.47
N ILE A 67 14.46 4.15 6.76
CA ILE A 67 15.36 5.27 6.48
C ILE A 67 16.67 5.10 7.28
N ARG A 68 16.60 4.56 8.50
CA ARG A 68 17.76 4.29 9.36
C ARG A 68 18.51 2.99 9.04
N LEU A 69 17.83 1.99 8.47
CA LEU A 69 18.35 0.65 8.19
C LEU A 69 18.91 0.52 6.75
N PHE A 70 18.37 1.29 5.80
CA PHE A 70 18.78 1.29 4.38
C PHE A 70 19.46 2.60 3.93
N GLY A 71 19.44 3.65 4.78
CA GLY A 71 20.09 4.94 4.52
C GLY A 71 19.50 5.72 3.33
N THR A 72 19.95 6.95 3.11
CA THR A 72 19.68 7.75 1.90
C THR A 72 20.40 7.20 0.64
N SER A 73 20.93 5.99 0.71
CA SER A 73 21.74 5.36 -0.34
C SER A 73 20.92 4.57 -1.35
N MET A 74 19.65 4.30 -1.05
CA MET A 74 18.70 3.71 -1.99
C MET A 74 18.06 4.83 -2.80
N PRO A 75 18.35 4.98 -4.11
CA PRO A 75 17.67 5.97 -4.93
C PRO A 75 16.17 5.66 -4.95
N SER A 76 15.35 6.67 -4.65
CA SER A 76 13.90 6.58 -4.84
C SER A 76 13.62 6.27 -6.31
N PRO A 77 12.70 5.35 -6.64
CA PRO A 77 12.31 5.13 -8.01
C PRO A 77 11.84 6.45 -8.65
N PRO A 78 12.05 6.64 -9.97
CA PRO A 78 11.52 7.79 -10.69
C PRO A 78 10.03 7.98 -10.37
N LYS A 79 9.62 9.24 -10.16
CA LYS A 79 8.25 9.61 -9.78
C LYS A 79 7.16 9.15 -10.77
N ASP A 80 7.55 8.65 -11.94
CA ASP A 80 6.63 8.11 -12.94
C ASP A 80 6.26 6.63 -12.68
N LEU A 81 6.87 5.99 -11.66
CA LEU A 81 6.58 4.62 -11.21
C LEU A 81 5.83 4.56 -9.87
N ILE A 82 5.24 5.69 -9.44
CA ILE A 82 4.43 5.75 -8.22
C ILE A 82 3.26 4.76 -8.34
N GLY A 83 3.27 3.71 -7.52
CA GLY A 83 2.15 2.80 -7.30
C GLY A 83 1.95 1.65 -8.29
N SER A 84 2.75 1.50 -9.35
CA SER A 84 2.55 0.42 -10.34
C SER A 84 3.63 -0.67 -10.24
N PRO A 85 3.28 -1.89 -9.77
CA PRO A 85 4.24 -2.97 -9.49
C PRO A 85 4.83 -3.67 -10.74
N ARG A 86 4.77 -3.01 -11.90
CA ARG A 86 4.87 -3.65 -13.22
C ARG A 86 6.18 -4.39 -13.48
N GLY A 87 7.29 -3.98 -12.89
CA GLY A 87 8.60 -4.61 -13.12
C GLY A 87 8.68 -6.03 -12.57
N PHE A 88 8.58 -6.17 -11.24
CA PHE A 88 8.75 -7.47 -10.59
C PHE A 88 7.50 -8.35 -10.70
N MET A 89 6.29 -7.78 -10.71
CA MET A 89 5.05 -8.57 -10.83
C MET A 89 4.83 -9.18 -12.20
N SER A 90 5.35 -8.58 -13.27
CA SER A 90 5.30 -9.19 -14.62
C SER A 90 6.30 -10.34 -14.77
N THR A 91 7.32 -10.40 -13.90
CA THR A 91 8.42 -11.36 -13.98
C THR A 91 8.21 -12.56 -13.04
N TYR A 92 7.32 -12.43 -12.04
CA TYR A 92 7.03 -13.51 -11.10
C TYR A 92 6.26 -14.64 -11.80
N ASN A 93 7.01 -15.66 -12.21
CA ASN A 93 6.47 -16.88 -12.78
C ASN A 93 6.51 -17.92 -11.68
N GLY A 94 5.34 -18.31 -11.13
CA GLY A 94 5.17 -19.14 -9.92
C GLY A 94 5.71 -20.58 -9.96
N ASN A 95 6.81 -20.82 -10.67
CA ASN A 95 7.57 -22.07 -10.65
C ASN A 95 8.57 -22.03 -9.48
N ALA A 96 8.54 -23.10 -8.68
CA ALA A 96 9.30 -23.27 -7.46
C ALA A 96 10.84 -23.26 -7.68
N VAL A 97 11.56 -22.81 -6.63
CA VAL A 97 13.02 -22.89 -6.32
C VAL A 97 13.87 -21.68 -6.78
N HIS A 98 14.72 -21.02 -5.97
CA HIS A 98 14.86 -20.82 -4.51
C HIS A 98 15.69 -19.54 -4.32
N GLY A 99 15.11 -18.51 -3.73
CA GLY A 99 15.86 -17.32 -3.33
C GLY A 99 14.98 -16.39 -2.50
N THR A 100 15.58 -15.75 -1.50
CA THR A 100 14.85 -14.91 -0.55
C THR A 100 14.18 -13.73 -1.25
N VAL A 101 14.81 -13.18 -2.29
CA VAL A 101 14.25 -12.07 -3.10
C VAL A 101 12.97 -12.50 -3.83
N GLN A 102 12.95 -13.69 -4.43
CA GLN A 102 11.77 -14.25 -5.10
C GLN A 102 10.63 -14.51 -4.10
N PHE A 103 10.95 -14.97 -2.89
CA PHE A 103 9.95 -15.10 -1.83
C PHE A 103 9.33 -13.75 -1.48
N ILE A 104 10.15 -12.71 -1.31
CA ILE A 104 9.69 -11.34 -1.01
C ILE A 104 8.79 -10.82 -2.13
N GLU A 105 9.19 -11.00 -3.39
CA GLU A 105 8.37 -10.65 -4.56
C GLU A 105 7.05 -11.42 -4.59
N GLY A 106 7.05 -12.72 -4.27
CA GLY A 106 5.84 -13.54 -4.18
C GLY A 106 4.87 -13.02 -3.11
N VAL A 107 5.39 -12.67 -1.92
CA VAL A 107 4.58 -12.04 -0.85
C VAL A 107 4.02 -10.69 -1.29
N ALA A 108 4.81 -9.88 -2.02
CA ALA A 108 4.34 -8.64 -2.58
C ALA A 108 3.20 -8.85 -3.61
N CYS A 109 3.30 -9.88 -4.46
CA CYS A 109 2.24 -10.23 -5.41
C CYS A 109 0.95 -10.67 -4.70
N MET A 110 1.07 -11.51 -3.66
CA MET A 110 -0.06 -11.90 -2.81
C MET A 110 -0.71 -10.67 -2.17
N ALA A 111 0.08 -9.79 -1.55
CA ALA A 111 -0.42 -8.57 -0.94
C ALA A 111 -1.14 -7.67 -1.94
N HIS A 112 -0.63 -7.55 -3.18
CA HIS A 112 -1.26 -6.80 -4.26
C HIS A 112 -2.62 -7.37 -4.65
N ALA A 113 -2.70 -8.69 -4.84
CA ALA A 113 -3.94 -9.37 -5.22
C ALA A 113 -5.03 -9.16 -4.16
N VAL A 114 -4.66 -9.35 -2.88
CA VAL A 114 -5.57 -9.15 -1.74
C VAL A 114 -5.97 -7.68 -1.60
N SER A 115 -5.03 -6.73 -1.71
CA SER A 115 -5.33 -5.30 -1.54
C SER A 115 -6.22 -4.79 -2.66
N LYS A 116 -5.99 -5.26 -3.89
CA LYS A 116 -6.82 -4.91 -5.05
C LYS A 116 -8.25 -5.42 -4.90
N PHE A 117 -8.45 -6.57 -4.28
CA PHE A 117 -9.78 -7.04 -3.93
C PHE A 117 -10.40 -6.18 -2.80
N GLY A 118 -9.59 -5.78 -1.82
CA GLY A 118 -9.96 -4.79 -0.82
C GLY A 118 -10.44 -3.48 -1.44
N ASP A 119 -9.72 -2.96 -2.44
CA ASP A 119 -10.08 -1.74 -3.17
C ASP A 119 -11.42 -1.87 -3.90
N GLN A 120 -11.71 -3.03 -4.52
CA GLN A 120 -13.01 -3.28 -5.15
C GLN A 120 -14.15 -3.23 -4.13
N LYS A 121 -13.92 -3.79 -2.93
CA LYS A 121 -14.89 -3.75 -1.82
C LYS A 121 -15.01 -2.36 -1.22
N PHE A 122 -13.91 -1.60 -1.14
CA PHE A 122 -13.89 -0.22 -0.66
C PHE A 122 -14.69 0.72 -1.57
N GLU A 123 -14.54 0.57 -2.89
CA GLU A 123 -15.33 1.33 -3.84
C GLU A 123 -16.82 0.94 -3.77
N ALA A 124 -17.12 -0.35 -3.57
CA ALA A 124 -18.49 -0.81 -3.39
C ALA A 124 -19.12 -0.35 -2.06
N SER A 125 -18.36 -0.26 -0.96
CA SER A 125 -18.89 0.12 0.35
C SER A 125 -19.35 1.58 0.43
N ARG A 126 -18.88 2.44 -0.49
CA ARG A 126 -19.42 3.81 -0.68
C ARG A 126 -20.89 3.84 -1.08
N SER A 127 -21.48 2.70 -1.46
CA SER A 127 -22.91 2.54 -1.74
C SER A 127 -23.77 2.16 -0.51
N GLU A 128 -23.24 2.32 0.72
CA GLU A 128 -23.93 2.19 2.03
C GLU A 128 -24.23 0.75 2.53
N ASP A 129 -23.64 -0.29 1.95
CA ASP A 129 -23.73 -1.64 2.51
C ASP A 129 -22.62 -1.90 3.55
N LEU A 130 -23.02 -2.05 4.81
CA LEU A 130 -22.13 -2.26 5.96
C LEU A 130 -21.31 -3.56 5.84
N ALA A 131 -21.82 -4.58 5.15
CA ALA A 131 -21.10 -5.84 4.98
C ALA A 131 -19.81 -5.66 4.16
N TYR A 132 -19.82 -4.78 3.14
CA TYR A 132 -18.61 -4.51 2.36
C TYR A 132 -17.55 -3.76 3.14
N SER A 133 -17.94 -2.94 4.13
CA SER A 133 -16.99 -2.23 5.00
C SER A 133 -16.20 -3.21 5.86
N GLU A 134 -16.86 -4.22 6.43
CA GLU A 134 -16.22 -5.29 7.21
C GLU A 134 -15.26 -6.11 6.34
N GLU A 135 -15.74 -6.64 5.21
CA GLU A 135 -14.94 -7.41 4.24
C GLU A 135 -13.73 -6.64 3.75
N CYS A 136 -13.90 -5.34 3.48
CA CYS A 136 -12.83 -4.46 3.04
C CYS A 136 -11.73 -4.31 4.10
N VAL A 137 -12.09 -4.07 5.37
CA VAL A 137 -11.13 -3.98 6.47
C VAL A 137 -10.37 -5.30 6.64
N MET A 138 -11.07 -6.44 6.58
CA MET A 138 -10.42 -7.76 6.67
C MET A 138 -9.39 -8.00 5.56
N LEU A 139 -9.72 -7.62 4.32
CA LEU A 139 -8.80 -7.73 3.18
C LEU A 139 -7.57 -6.82 3.38
N TYR A 140 -7.74 -5.58 3.82
CA TYR A 140 -6.59 -4.71 4.11
C TYR A 140 -5.74 -5.20 5.28
N VAL A 141 -6.34 -5.73 6.35
CA VAL A 141 -5.60 -6.34 7.46
C VAL A 141 -4.77 -7.53 6.97
N LYS A 142 -5.34 -8.40 6.11
CA LYS A 142 -4.59 -9.52 5.51
C LYS A 142 -3.45 -9.02 4.61
N SER A 143 -3.68 -7.99 3.80
CA SER A 143 -2.61 -7.35 3.01
C SER A 143 -1.50 -6.79 3.89
N LEU A 144 -1.83 -6.10 4.98
CA LEU A 144 -0.84 -5.56 5.93
C LEU A 144 -0.01 -6.69 6.57
N ALA A 145 -0.64 -7.80 6.96
CA ALA A 145 0.06 -8.95 7.52
C ALA A 145 1.05 -9.59 6.53
N LEU A 146 0.66 -9.72 5.25
CA LEU A 146 1.54 -10.17 4.16
C LEU A 146 2.71 -9.19 3.97
N LEU A 147 2.42 -7.89 3.86
CA LEU A 147 3.44 -6.86 3.65
C LEU A 147 4.45 -6.83 4.80
N GLU A 148 4.00 -6.89 6.05
CA GLU A 148 4.86 -7.01 7.22
C GLU A 148 5.74 -8.26 7.14
N SER A 149 5.16 -9.41 6.77
CA SER A 149 5.92 -10.67 6.63
C SER A 149 7.05 -10.56 5.59
N GLY A 150 6.79 -9.98 4.43
CA GLY A 150 7.82 -9.85 3.39
C GLY A 150 8.87 -8.80 3.76
N LEU A 151 8.50 -7.72 4.45
CA LEU A 151 9.42 -6.70 4.96
C LEU A 151 10.33 -7.26 6.07
N ASP A 152 9.79 -8.09 6.97
CA ASP A 152 10.56 -8.78 8.01
C ASP A 152 11.64 -9.69 7.38
N VAL A 153 11.28 -10.45 6.35
CA VAL A 153 12.21 -11.31 5.61
C VAL A 153 13.25 -10.49 4.84
N ALA A 154 12.83 -9.40 4.18
CA ALA A 154 13.72 -8.49 3.47
C ALA A 154 14.77 -7.85 4.40
N GLN A 155 14.34 -7.43 5.59
CA GLN A 155 15.23 -6.89 6.61
C GLN A 155 16.28 -7.92 7.06
N ASN A 156 15.85 -9.14 7.37
CA ASN A 156 16.75 -10.22 7.76
C ASN A 156 17.72 -10.61 6.64
N TYR A 157 17.25 -10.60 5.40
CA TYR A 157 18.09 -10.86 4.23
C TYR A 157 19.15 -9.79 4.05
N TRP A 158 18.76 -8.51 4.10
CA TRP A 158 19.68 -7.40 3.96
C TRP A 158 20.79 -7.42 5.02
N GLN A 159 20.43 -7.66 6.29
CA GLN A 159 21.42 -7.74 7.39
C GLN A 159 22.44 -8.86 7.21
N LYS A 160 22.04 -10.00 6.63
CA LYS A 160 22.93 -11.15 6.40
C LYS A 160 23.81 -11.00 5.16
N HIS A 161 23.32 -10.31 4.14
CA HIS A 161 23.98 -10.20 2.83
C HIS A 161 24.63 -8.84 2.57
N PHE A 162 24.65 -7.93 3.57
CA PHE A 162 25.22 -6.58 3.46
C PHE A 162 26.71 -6.57 3.03
N ASP A 163 27.47 -7.62 3.35
CA ASP A 163 28.91 -7.68 3.06
C ASP A 163 29.26 -8.47 1.77
N GLN A 164 28.28 -9.09 1.09
CA GLN A 164 28.49 -10.00 -0.06
C GLN A 164 27.90 -9.45 -1.39
N LEU A 165 27.80 -8.12 -1.51
CA LEU A 165 27.01 -7.37 -2.51
C LEU A 165 27.53 -7.41 -3.97
N ASP A 166 27.98 -8.55 -4.48
CA ASP A 166 28.39 -8.68 -5.90
C ASP A 166 27.18 -8.86 -6.85
N GLU A 167 25.99 -9.21 -6.35
CA GLU A 167 24.77 -9.38 -7.15
C GLU A 167 23.94 -8.09 -7.25
N LYS A 168 24.44 -7.11 -8.03
CA LYS A 168 23.75 -5.83 -8.30
C LYS A 168 22.29 -5.97 -8.77
N LYS A 169 21.94 -7.09 -9.42
CA LYS A 169 20.59 -7.34 -9.96
C LYS A 169 19.57 -7.70 -8.87
N ASP A 170 19.92 -8.61 -7.97
CA ASP A 170 19.00 -9.03 -6.91
C ASP A 170 18.82 -7.95 -5.85
N MET A 171 19.81 -7.08 -5.68
CA MET A 171 19.67 -5.86 -4.88
C MET A 171 18.64 -4.88 -5.44
N ALA A 172 18.68 -4.66 -6.76
CA ALA A 172 17.75 -3.74 -7.42
C ALA A 172 16.32 -4.26 -7.29
N ARG A 173 16.12 -5.56 -7.57
CA ARG A 173 14.82 -6.24 -7.40
C ARG A 173 14.31 -6.19 -5.96
N LEU A 174 15.18 -6.47 -5.00
CA LEU A 174 14.87 -6.37 -3.58
C LEU A 174 14.47 -4.94 -3.19
N ASN A 175 15.21 -3.94 -3.67
CA ASN A 175 14.89 -2.53 -3.43
C ASN A 175 13.51 -2.19 -3.98
N ASP A 176 13.26 -2.51 -5.24
CA ASP A 176 11.99 -2.23 -5.92
C ASP A 176 10.81 -2.87 -5.16
N ALA A 177 10.93 -4.13 -4.78
CA ALA A 177 9.92 -4.83 -3.99
C ALA A 177 9.71 -4.16 -2.63
N VAL A 178 10.78 -3.85 -1.89
CA VAL A 178 10.70 -3.23 -0.56
C VAL A 178 10.06 -1.84 -0.62
N GLN A 179 10.40 -0.99 -1.60
CA GLN A 179 9.80 0.33 -1.74
C GLN A 179 8.31 0.21 -2.05
N TRP A 180 7.96 -0.63 -3.02
CA TRP A 180 6.57 -0.86 -3.36
C TRP A 180 5.76 -1.38 -2.16
N MET A 181 6.31 -2.33 -1.40
CA MET A 181 5.64 -2.88 -0.22
C MET A 181 5.41 -1.83 0.86
N ARG A 182 6.33 -0.87 1.04
CA ARG A 182 6.17 0.24 1.99
C ARG A 182 5.08 1.20 1.58
N GLU A 183 5.06 1.59 0.32
CA GLU A 183 4.02 2.45 -0.24
C GLU A 183 2.66 1.79 -0.06
N LYS A 184 2.55 0.51 -0.42
CA LYS A 184 1.30 -0.25 -0.27
C LYS A 184 0.90 -0.48 1.17
N PHE A 185 1.84 -0.61 2.09
CA PHE A 185 1.53 -0.73 3.52
C PHE A 185 0.83 0.54 4.01
N ASN A 186 1.37 1.72 3.68
CA ASN A 186 0.76 2.98 4.07
C ASN A 186 -0.61 3.17 3.41
N GLU A 187 -0.73 2.85 2.11
CA GLU A 187 -1.99 2.94 1.38
C GLU A 187 -3.09 2.04 1.98
N CYS A 188 -2.78 0.79 2.31
CA CYS A 188 -3.73 -0.12 2.94
C CYS A 188 -4.10 0.34 4.36
N LEU A 189 -3.12 0.84 5.12
CA LEU A 189 -3.35 1.33 6.48
C LEU A 189 -4.26 2.56 6.47
N ASP A 190 -3.95 3.56 5.66
CA ASP A 190 -4.75 4.79 5.54
C ASP A 190 -6.19 4.45 5.14
N ARG A 191 -6.39 3.55 4.17
CA ARG A 191 -7.74 3.11 3.77
C ARG A 191 -8.46 2.35 4.87
N ALA A 192 -7.80 1.40 5.54
CA ALA A 192 -8.40 0.64 6.64
C ALA A 192 -8.84 1.55 7.79
N GLU A 193 -8.07 2.61 8.11
CA GLU A 193 -8.42 3.59 9.14
C GLU A 193 -9.61 4.49 8.74
N THR A 194 -9.86 4.68 7.45
CA THR A 194 -11.01 5.49 6.99
C THR A 194 -12.36 4.78 7.15
N ILE A 195 -12.35 3.44 7.25
CA ILE A 195 -13.58 2.65 7.30
C ILE A 195 -14.01 2.48 8.75
N GLN A 196 -15.21 2.93 9.08
CA GLN A 196 -15.82 2.65 10.37
C GLN A 196 -16.47 1.27 10.33
N CYS A 197 -15.95 0.35 11.13
CA CYS A 197 -16.41 -1.04 11.24
C CYS A 197 -16.49 -1.42 12.72
N ASP A 198 -17.53 -2.14 13.12
CA ASP A 198 -17.60 -2.73 14.46
C ASP A 198 -16.58 -3.87 14.55
N LYS A 199 -15.73 -3.85 15.59
CA LYS A 199 -14.71 -4.88 15.80
C LYS A 199 -15.33 -6.25 16.08
N GLN A 200 -16.52 -6.29 16.66
CA GLN A 200 -17.21 -7.54 16.99
C GLN A 200 -17.67 -8.30 15.75
N CYS A 201 -17.95 -7.62 14.64
CA CYS A 201 -18.37 -8.27 13.39
C CYS A 201 -17.20 -8.93 12.64
N LEU A 202 -15.96 -8.46 12.86
CA LEU A 202 -14.75 -9.04 12.26
C LEU A 202 -14.51 -10.49 12.72
N GLU A 203 -15.09 -10.91 13.85
CA GLU A 203 -14.96 -12.28 14.37
C GLU A 203 -15.86 -13.28 13.62
N ASN A 204 -16.94 -12.81 12.98
CA ASN A 204 -17.90 -13.68 12.29
C ASN A 204 -17.52 -13.98 10.84
N ASN A 205 -16.61 -13.19 10.27
CA ASN A 205 -16.23 -13.26 8.87
C ASN A 205 -14.76 -13.67 8.74
N CYS A 206 -14.51 -14.65 7.87
CA CYS A 206 -13.20 -15.25 7.69
C CYS A 206 -12.62 -14.79 6.35
N VAL A 207 -11.47 -14.10 6.40
CA VAL A 207 -10.81 -13.56 5.20
C VAL A 207 -10.39 -14.68 4.24
N GLU A 208 -10.05 -15.85 4.78
CA GLU A 208 -9.68 -17.03 4.01
C GLU A 208 -10.83 -17.47 3.09
N LYS A 209 -12.07 -17.47 3.61
CA LYS A 209 -13.26 -17.77 2.81
C LYS A 209 -13.47 -16.75 1.70
N LEU A 210 -13.31 -15.45 2.00
CA LEU A 210 -13.44 -14.38 0.99
C LEU A 210 -12.43 -14.55 -0.15
N LEU A 211 -11.17 -14.85 0.18
CA LEU A 211 -10.11 -15.06 -0.80
C LEU A 211 -10.35 -16.33 -1.63
N TYR A 212 -10.81 -17.40 -0.99
CA TYR A 212 -11.11 -18.66 -1.67
C TYR A 212 -12.26 -18.47 -2.67
N ASP A 213 -13.39 -17.91 -2.21
CA ASP A 213 -14.56 -17.67 -3.06
C ASP A 213 -14.22 -16.77 -4.25
N ARG A 214 -13.43 -15.70 -4.01
CA ARG A 214 -12.97 -14.79 -5.06
C ARG A 214 -12.04 -15.48 -6.06
N ALA A 215 -11.08 -16.29 -5.60
CA ALA A 215 -10.17 -17.01 -6.48
C ALA A 215 -10.91 -17.99 -7.41
N LEU A 216 -11.92 -18.68 -6.88
CA LEU A 216 -12.77 -19.59 -7.64
C LEU A 216 -13.64 -18.84 -8.66
N GLU A 217 -14.19 -17.69 -8.27
CA GLU A 217 -14.94 -16.81 -9.17
C GLU A 217 -14.06 -16.32 -10.34
N MET A 218 -12.87 -15.79 -10.05
CA MET A 218 -11.92 -15.35 -11.07
C MET A 218 -11.54 -16.48 -12.03
N SER A 219 -11.26 -17.67 -11.49
CA SER A 219 -10.90 -18.85 -12.30
C SER A 219 -12.05 -19.29 -13.21
N ARG A 220 -13.30 -19.25 -12.74
CA ARG A 220 -14.48 -19.57 -13.56
C ARG A 220 -14.67 -18.54 -14.67
N GLN A 221 -14.56 -17.25 -14.35
CA GLN A 221 -14.72 -16.18 -15.33
C GLN A 221 -13.62 -16.25 -16.42
N ALA A 222 -12.38 -16.50 -16.02
CA ALA A 222 -11.26 -16.71 -16.95
C ALA A 222 -11.50 -17.90 -17.87
N ALA A 223 -12.02 -19.01 -17.35
CA ALA A 223 -12.34 -20.19 -18.16
C ALA A 223 -13.46 -19.93 -19.18
N VAL A 224 -14.46 -19.13 -18.83
CA VAL A 224 -15.52 -18.71 -19.77
C VAL A 224 -14.94 -17.80 -20.86
N ASN A 225 -14.15 -16.79 -20.49
CA ASN A 225 -13.52 -15.88 -21.44
C ASN A 225 -12.56 -16.61 -22.39
N GLU A 226 -11.77 -17.55 -21.85
CA GLU A 226 -10.87 -18.41 -22.61
C GLU A 226 -11.61 -19.28 -23.65
N LEU A 227 -12.81 -19.76 -23.30
CA LEU A 227 -13.66 -20.55 -24.19
C LEU A 227 -14.18 -19.72 -25.37
N VAL A 228 -14.58 -18.47 -25.11
CA VAL A 228 -15.02 -17.52 -26.14
C VAL A 228 -13.84 -17.05 -27.01
N GLY A 229 -12.62 -17.10 -26.48
CA GLY A 229 -11.40 -16.72 -27.19
C GLY A 229 -11.08 -15.22 -27.12
N GLU A 230 -11.74 -14.49 -26.23
CA GLU A 230 -11.50 -13.06 -26.01
C GLU A 230 -10.38 -12.87 -24.98
N ASN A 231 -9.46 -11.95 -25.26
CA ASN A 231 -8.46 -11.44 -24.30
C ASN A 231 -7.72 -12.55 -23.52
N ILE A 232 -7.07 -13.48 -24.24
CA ILE A 232 -6.35 -14.63 -23.65
C ILE A 232 -5.31 -14.19 -22.60
N THR A 233 -4.62 -13.06 -22.83
CA THR A 233 -3.67 -12.47 -21.87
C THR A 233 -4.34 -12.06 -20.55
N HIS A 234 -5.59 -11.56 -20.59
CA HIS A 234 -6.33 -11.22 -19.38
C HIS A 234 -6.75 -12.48 -18.62
N CYS A 235 -7.11 -13.55 -19.34
CA CYS A 235 -7.43 -14.84 -18.72
C CYS A 235 -6.23 -15.39 -17.94
N GLU A 236 -5.01 -15.27 -18.50
CA GLU A 236 -3.78 -15.64 -17.78
C GLU A 236 -3.60 -14.82 -16.49
N GLN A 237 -3.80 -13.51 -16.56
CA GLN A 237 -3.71 -12.61 -15.39
C GLN A 237 -4.74 -12.97 -14.32
N ASP A 238 -5.97 -13.30 -14.72
CA ASP A 238 -7.04 -13.70 -13.80
C ASP A 238 -6.69 -15.02 -13.09
N TYR A 239 -6.21 -16.03 -13.83
CA TYR A 239 -5.73 -17.28 -13.24
C TYR A 239 -4.55 -17.06 -12.29
N GLN A 240 -3.58 -16.20 -12.66
CA GLN A 240 -2.43 -15.90 -11.82
C GLN A 240 -2.84 -15.16 -10.53
N THR A 241 -3.80 -14.24 -10.63
CA THR A 241 -4.35 -13.54 -9.47
C THR A 241 -5.10 -14.50 -8.54
N ALA A 242 -5.84 -15.47 -9.10
CA ALA A 242 -6.49 -16.52 -8.31
C ALA A 242 -5.46 -17.37 -7.55
N ILE A 243 -4.34 -17.75 -8.17
CA ILE A 243 -3.25 -18.45 -7.47
C ILE A 243 -2.72 -17.62 -6.30
N TRP A 244 -2.43 -16.33 -6.51
CA TRP A 244 -1.92 -15.47 -5.43
C TRP A 244 -2.90 -15.32 -4.27
N MET A 245 -4.22 -15.29 -4.54
CA MET A 245 -5.23 -15.29 -3.48
C MET A 245 -5.23 -16.60 -2.68
N LEU A 246 -5.11 -17.75 -3.36
CA LEU A 246 -5.04 -19.06 -2.69
C LEU A 246 -3.72 -19.24 -1.91
N GLU A 247 -2.59 -18.77 -2.46
CA GLU A 247 -1.30 -18.76 -1.78
C GLU A 247 -1.33 -17.83 -0.56
N ALA A 248 -2.04 -16.69 -0.64
CA ALA A 248 -2.22 -15.79 0.49
C ALA A 248 -2.97 -16.45 1.66
N ILE A 249 -3.91 -17.36 1.39
CA ILE A 249 -4.56 -18.17 2.42
C ILE A 249 -3.52 -19.04 3.12
N LEU A 250 -2.70 -19.76 2.35
CA LEU A 250 -1.67 -20.66 2.87
C LEU A 250 -0.50 -19.93 3.57
N HIS A 251 -0.33 -18.63 3.32
CA HIS A 251 0.70 -17.81 3.96
C HIS A 251 0.29 -17.42 5.39
N VAL A 252 0.75 -18.22 6.35
CA VAL A 252 0.59 -17.98 7.79
C VAL A 252 1.95 -17.67 8.40
N ARG A 253 2.06 -16.57 9.17
CA ARG A 253 3.34 -16.22 9.81
C ARG A 253 3.53 -17.06 11.06
N PRO A 254 4.76 -17.42 11.44
CA PRO A 254 5.01 -18.18 12.67
C PRO A 254 4.53 -17.50 13.96
N LYS A 255 4.32 -16.18 13.93
CA LYS A 255 3.83 -15.38 15.06
C LYS A 255 2.30 -15.31 15.17
N ASP A 256 1.58 -15.76 14.13
CA ASP A 256 0.14 -15.79 14.13
C ASP A 256 -0.31 -17.13 14.75
N ASP A 257 -1.07 -17.10 15.84
CA ASP A 257 -1.63 -18.30 16.50
C ASP A 257 -2.87 -18.82 15.74
N VAL A 258 -2.70 -19.03 14.44
CA VAL A 258 -3.74 -19.46 13.50
C VAL A 258 -3.25 -20.71 12.80
N THR A 259 -4.07 -21.76 12.78
CA THR A 259 -3.75 -22.99 12.05
C THR A 259 -4.87 -23.29 11.07
N ILE A 260 -4.49 -23.54 9.82
CA ILE A 260 -5.42 -23.99 8.78
C ILE A 260 -5.51 -25.51 8.88
N GLU A 261 -6.72 -26.05 8.77
CA GLU A 261 -6.95 -27.49 8.77
C GLU A 261 -6.18 -28.16 7.62
N ASP A 262 -5.62 -29.34 7.87
CA ASP A 262 -4.80 -30.02 6.87
C ASP A 262 -5.61 -30.46 5.64
N GLU A 263 -6.92 -30.68 5.79
CA GLU A 263 -7.80 -30.97 4.66
C GLU A 263 -8.01 -29.73 3.79
N ASP A 264 -8.26 -28.56 4.39
CA ASP A 264 -8.38 -27.30 3.65
C ASP A 264 -7.09 -26.97 2.89
N LYS A 265 -5.91 -27.15 3.52
CA LYS A 265 -4.63 -27.00 2.84
C LYS A 265 -4.53 -27.90 1.61
N ARG A 266 -4.91 -29.18 1.74
CA ARG A 266 -4.89 -30.14 0.62
C ARG A 266 -5.82 -29.71 -0.51
N ILE A 267 -7.02 -29.23 -0.18
CA ILE A 267 -7.99 -28.74 -1.16
C ILE A 267 -7.42 -27.53 -1.90
N ILE A 268 -6.93 -26.53 -1.17
CA ILE A 268 -6.37 -25.30 -1.74
C ILE A 268 -5.16 -25.62 -2.64
N THR A 269 -4.22 -26.46 -2.18
CA THR A 269 -3.06 -26.86 -2.98
C THR A 269 -3.48 -27.55 -4.29
N LYS A 270 -4.48 -28.45 -4.25
CA LYS A 270 -5.00 -29.09 -5.47
C LYS A 270 -5.58 -28.07 -6.46
N PHE A 271 -6.30 -27.06 -5.98
CA PHE A 271 -6.81 -25.99 -6.84
C PHE A 271 -5.69 -25.17 -7.46
N ILE A 272 -4.68 -24.79 -6.67
CA ILE A 272 -3.50 -24.07 -7.17
C ILE A 272 -2.83 -24.87 -8.30
N ASP A 273 -2.58 -26.16 -8.10
CA ASP A 273 -1.93 -27.00 -9.11
C ASP A 273 -2.77 -27.17 -10.38
N SER A 274 -4.09 -27.29 -10.23
CA SER A 274 -5.02 -27.31 -11.35
C SER A 274 -4.97 -26.01 -12.17
N ILE A 275 -4.95 -24.84 -11.51
CA ILE A 275 -4.88 -23.54 -12.19
C ILE A 275 -3.51 -23.34 -12.86
N ARG A 276 -2.40 -23.75 -12.21
CA ARG A 276 -1.05 -23.71 -12.81
C ARG A 276 -0.96 -24.56 -14.08
N ASN A 277 -1.55 -25.75 -14.07
CA ASN A 277 -1.62 -26.60 -15.27
C ASN A 277 -2.42 -25.91 -16.38
N ARG A 278 -3.54 -25.25 -16.05
CA ARG A 278 -4.35 -24.49 -17.00
C ARG A 278 -3.58 -23.33 -17.62
N ILE A 279 -2.85 -22.54 -16.84
CA ILE A 279 -1.96 -21.46 -17.35
C ILE A 279 -0.92 -22.04 -18.30
N THR A 280 -0.33 -23.19 -17.98
CA THR A 280 0.66 -23.84 -18.84
C THR A 280 0.08 -24.21 -20.21
N VAL A 281 -1.14 -24.75 -20.23
CA VAL A 281 -1.86 -25.05 -21.48
C VAL A 281 -2.23 -23.77 -22.24
N LEU A 282 -2.67 -22.73 -21.53
CA LEU A 282 -3.05 -21.44 -22.10
C LEU A 282 -1.87 -20.77 -22.83
N ARG A 283 -0.69 -20.74 -22.20
CA ARG A 283 0.54 -20.18 -22.78
C ARG A 283 0.94 -20.91 -24.06
N ARG A 284 0.85 -22.24 -24.08
CA ARG A 284 1.11 -23.02 -25.31
C ARG A 284 0.13 -22.67 -26.43
N LYS A 285 -1.14 -22.41 -26.09
CA LYS A 285 -2.15 -21.97 -27.06
C LYS A 285 -1.83 -20.58 -27.62
N MET A 286 -1.35 -19.65 -26.79
CA MET A 286 -0.91 -18.31 -27.22
C MET A 286 0.26 -18.40 -28.18
N GLU A 287 1.31 -19.14 -27.83
CA GLU A 287 2.49 -19.34 -28.69
C GLU A 287 2.14 -19.99 -30.03
N ALA A 288 1.13 -20.87 -30.06
CA ALA A 288 0.66 -21.51 -31.28
C ALA A 288 -0.19 -20.57 -32.16
N SER A 289 -0.89 -19.59 -31.58
CA SER A 289 -1.69 -18.61 -32.33
C SER A 289 -0.87 -17.45 -32.92
N GLU A 290 0.34 -17.23 -32.40
CA GLU A 290 1.28 -16.19 -32.87
C GLU A 290 2.19 -16.66 -34.03
N ARG A 291 2.15 -17.95 -34.38
CA ARG A 291 2.91 -18.56 -35.48
C ARG A 291 2.05 -18.74 -36.72
#